data_AF-A0A433PF44-F1
#
_entry.id   AF-A0A433PF44-F1
#
_cell.length_a   1.000
_cell.length_b   1.000
_cell.length_c   1.000
_cell.angle_alpha   90.00
_cell.angle_beta   90.00
_cell.angle_gamma   90.00
#
_symmetry.space_group_name_H-M   'P 1'
#
loop_
_entity.id
_entity.type
_entity.pdbx_description
1 polymer ?
#
loop_
_entity_poly.entity_id
_entity_poly.type
_entity_poly.pdbx_seq_one_letter_code
_entity_poly.pdbx_strand_id
1 'polypeptide(L)'
;MVNTLTLADVAEHNSKKSIYLVVYDKVYDVSKFIDEHPGGEEVLLDEGGKDATEAFEDVGHSEEAREVLKTLYIADLKRDGNAPTYKPSKKPTPLPKPSSEPQGSALRIIIPVVIVGAWLAYRFFA
;
A
#
# COMPACT_ATOMS: atom_id res chain seq x y z
N MET A 1 9.56 16.67 -23.21
CA MET A 1 10.59 15.63 -23.37
C MET A 1 10.45 14.74 -22.16
N VAL A 2 10.17 13.44 -22.35
CA VAL A 2 10.15 12.49 -21.23
C VAL A 2 11.60 12.08 -20.98
N ASN A 3 12.14 12.40 -19.80
CA ASN A 3 13.43 11.85 -19.39
C ASN A 3 13.22 10.36 -19.11
N THR A 4 14.11 9.53 -19.63
CA THR A 4 14.05 8.08 -19.43
C THR A 4 15.37 7.64 -18.81
N LEU A 5 15.29 6.90 -17.70
CA LEU A 5 16.45 6.38 -16.96
C LEU A 5 16.48 4.86 -17.05
N THR A 6 17.65 4.24 -17.05
CA THR A 6 17.77 2.77 -16.96
C THR A 6 17.84 2.33 -15.50
N LEU A 7 17.66 1.03 -15.25
CA LEU A 7 17.92 0.48 -13.91
C LEU A 7 19.36 0.70 -13.44
N ALA A 8 20.33 0.75 -14.36
CA ALA A 8 21.71 1.03 -14.01
C ALA A 8 21.86 2.46 -13.48
N ASP A 9 21.24 3.44 -14.14
CA ASP A 9 21.24 4.83 -13.66
C ASP A 9 20.59 4.92 -12.28
N VAL A 10 19.43 4.29 -12.10
CA VAL A 10 18.71 4.29 -10.81
C VAL A 10 19.55 3.67 -9.70
N ALA A 11 20.27 2.58 -9.98
CA ALA A 11 21.11 1.88 -9.00
C ALA A 11 22.29 2.72 -8.47
N GLU A 12 22.72 3.75 -9.19
CA GLU A 12 23.73 4.70 -8.71
C GLU A 12 23.19 5.63 -7.61
N HIS A 13 21.86 5.73 -7.48
CA HIS A 13 21.16 6.55 -6.49
C HIS A 13 20.59 5.70 -5.36
N ASN A 14 21.46 5.22 -4.47
CA ASN A 14 21.12 4.36 -3.33
C ASN A 14 21.63 4.90 -1.97
N SER A 15 21.92 6.19 -1.88
CA SER A 15 22.54 6.82 -0.69
C SER A 15 21.62 7.87 -0.08
N LYS A 16 21.68 8.12 1.23
CA LYS A 16 20.80 9.10 1.93
C LYS A 16 20.61 10.47 1.24
N LYS A 17 21.62 10.94 0.50
CA LYS A 17 21.58 12.22 -0.24
C LYS A 17 20.95 12.13 -1.64
N SER A 18 20.83 10.93 -2.18
CA SER A 18 20.43 10.62 -3.56
C SER A 18 19.87 9.20 -3.59
N ILE A 19 18.57 9.05 -3.36
CA ILE A 19 17.82 7.79 -3.45
C ILE A 19 16.77 7.91 -4.52
N TYR A 20 16.89 7.05 -5.54
CA TYR A 20 15.86 6.85 -6.53
C TYR A 20 15.17 5.51 -6.33
N LEU A 21 13.87 5.50 -6.54
CA LEU A 21 13.04 4.30 -6.46
C LEU A 21 12.28 4.15 -7.76
N VAL A 22 12.14 2.90 -8.19
CA VAL A 22 11.25 2.56 -9.29
C VAL A 22 9.95 2.03 -8.71
N VAL A 23 8.83 2.64 -9.11
CA VAL A 23 7.48 2.14 -8.82
C VAL A 23 6.68 2.18 -10.13
N TYR A 24 6.11 1.06 -10.55
CA TYR A 24 5.28 1.00 -11.77
C TYR A 24 5.99 1.50 -13.05
N ASP A 25 7.23 1.09 -13.28
CA ASP A 25 8.06 1.55 -14.42
C ASP A 25 8.29 3.07 -14.45
N LYS A 26 8.15 3.74 -13.30
CA LYS A 26 8.44 5.17 -13.12
C LYS A 26 9.50 5.37 -12.07
N VAL A 27 10.37 6.35 -12.30
CA VAL A 27 11.46 6.68 -11.40
C VAL A 27 11.07 7.90 -10.57
N TYR A 28 11.28 7.79 -9.26
CA TYR A 28 10.96 8.80 -8.26
C TYR A 28 12.19 9.17 -7.46
N ASP A 29 12.39 10.47 -7.23
CA ASP A 29 13.41 10.99 -6.35
C ASP A 29 12.83 11.23 -4.95
N VAL A 30 13.17 10.34 -4.01
CA VAL A 30 12.72 10.45 -2.62
C VAL A 30 13.78 11.03 -1.70
N SER A 31 14.89 11.54 -2.24
CA SER A 31 16.03 12.03 -1.44
C SER A 31 15.64 13.14 -0.46
N LYS A 32 14.63 13.94 -0.83
CA LYS A 32 14.09 15.01 0.04
C LYS A 32 12.99 14.53 0.98
N PHE A 33 12.42 13.36 0.71
CA PHE A 33 11.31 12.78 1.46
C PHE A 33 11.77 11.74 2.48
N ILE A 34 13.06 11.39 2.50
CA ILE A 34 13.61 10.35 3.37
C ILE A 34 13.32 10.57 4.85
N ASP A 35 13.48 11.79 5.35
CA ASP A 35 13.20 12.16 6.75
C ASP A 35 11.70 12.34 7.04
N GLU A 36 10.89 12.58 6.00
CA GLU A 36 9.43 12.79 6.12
C GLU A 36 8.63 11.49 5.92
N HIS A 37 9.29 10.40 5.54
CA HIS A 37 8.65 9.13 5.26
C HIS A 37 8.09 8.50 6.54
N PRO A 38 6.75 8.30 6.66
CA PRO A 38 6.15 7.76 7.88
C PRO A 38 6.59 6.31 8.20
N GLY A 39 7.04 5.55 7.19
CA GLY A 39 7.59 4.20 7.35
C GLY A 39 9.06 4.17 7.76
N GLY A 40 9.71 5.34 7.94
CA GLY A 40 11.11 5.47 8.29
C GLY A 40 12.06 5.51 7.09
N GLU A 41 13.27 6.01 7.31
CA GLU A 41 14.30 6.14 6.27
C GLU A 41 14.90 4.79 5.86
N GLU A 42 14.92 3.81 6.76
CA GLU A 42 15.62 2.53 6.56
C GLU A 42 15.05 1.74 5.38
N VAL A 43 13.72 1.73 5.24
CA VAL A 43 13.05 1.03 4.14
C VAL A 43 13.29 1.70 2.78
N LEU A 44 13.44 3.03 2.74
CA LEU A 44 13.78 3.75 1.51
C LEU A 44 15.23 3.53 1.10
N LEU A 45 16.13 3.34 2.07
CA LEU A 45 17.53 2.99 1.83
C LEU A 45 17.69 1.55 1.34
N ASP A 46 16.93 0.61 1.91
CA ASP A 46 17.01 -0.80 1.52
C ASP A 46 16.51 -1.02 0.08
N GLU A 47 15.42 -0.35 -0.28
CA GLU A 47 14.82 -0.39 -1.61
C GLU A 47 15.43 0.64 -2.58
N GLY A 48 16.30 1.52 -2.08
CA GLY A 48 16.95 2.56 -2.86
C GLY A 48 17.80 1.97 -4.00
N GLY A 49 17.63 2.53 -5.19
CA GLY A 49 18.31 2.08 -6.40
C GLY A 49 17.67 0.86 -7.08
N LYS A 50 16.49 0.42 -6.63
CA LYS A 50 15.82 -0.80 -7.12
C LYS A 50 14.36 -0.53 -7.52
N ASP A 51 13.72 -1.59 -8.04
CA ASP A 51 12.27 -1.63 -8.24
C ASP A 51 11.58 -2.01 -6.93
N ALA A 52 10.95 -1.00 -6.32
CA ALA A 52 10.25 -1.09 -5.05
C ALA A 52 8.74 -1.26 -5.23
N THR A 53 8.28 -1.63 -6.44
CA THR A 53 6.84 -1.73 -6.73
C THR A 53 6.16 -2.76 -5.81
N GLU A 54 6.79 -3.92 -5.60
CA GLU A 54 6.24 -4.96 -4.72
C GLU A 54 6.21 -4.50 -3.27
N ALA A 55 7.31 -3.93 -2.76
CA ALA A 55 7.37 -3.40 -1.40
C ALA A 55 6.33 -2.29 -1.16
N PHE A 56 6.14 -1.39 -2.14
CA PHE A 56 5.18 -0.31 -2.07
C PHE A 56 3.73 -0.82 -1.99
N GLU A 57 3.39 -1.86 -2.75
CA GLU A 57 2.06 -2.47 -2.77
C GLU A 57 1.80 -3.36 -1.56
N ASP A 58 2.80 -4.10 -1.07
CA ASP A 58 2.70 -4.97 0.11
C ASP A 58 2.35 -4.17 1.38
N VAL A 59 2.96 -3.00 1.53
CA VAL A 59 2.66 -2.06 2.63
C VAL A 59 1.24 -1.49 2.54
N GLY A 60 0.67 -1.38 1.35
CA GLY A 60 -0.69 -0.88 1.15
C GLY A 60 -0.84 0.62 1.40
N HIS A 61 0.03 1.44 0.80
CA HIS A 61 -0.01 2.90 0.90
C HIS A 61 -1.38 3.50 0.53
N SER A 62 -1.80 4.52 1.28
CA SER A 62 -3.05 5.25 1.06
C SER A 62 -3.06 6.02 -0.28
N GLU A 63 -4.24 6.46 -0.73
CA GLU A 63 -4.36 7.30 -1.93
C GLU A 63 -3.58 8.62 -1.78
N GLU A 64 -3.56 9.22 -0.60
CA GLU A 64 -2.78 10.44 -0.33
C GLU A 64 -1.27 10.20 -0.46
N ALA A 65 -0.77 9.07 0.02
CA ALA A 65 0.65 8.71 -0.15
C ALA A 65 1.00 8.51 -1.64
N ARG A 66 0.07 7.98 -2.44
CA ARG A 66 0.23 7.85 -3.89
C ARG A 66 0.20 9.20 -4.61
N GLU A 67 -0.54 10.19 -4.11
CA GLU A 67 -0.48 11.56 -4.62
C GLU A 67 0.89 12.19 -4.32
N VAL A 68 1.42 12.01 -3.11
CA VAL A 68 2.79 12.48 -2.76
C VAL A 68 3.82 11.84 -3.67
N LEU A 69 3.75 10.52 -3.90
CA LEU A 69 4.64 9.82 -4.82
C LEU A 69 4.65 10.46 -6.22
N LYS A 70 3.49 10.87 -6.75
CA LYS A 70 3.43 11.55 -8.07
C LYS A 70 4.21 12.86 -8.09
N THR A 71 4.31 13.58 -6.97
CA THR A 71 5.08 14.83 -6.89
C THR A 71 6.59 14.61 -6.96
N LEU A 72 7.04 13.41 -6.62
CA LEU A 72 8.45 13.00 -6.60
C LEU A 72 8.92 12.40 -7.93
N TYR A 73 8.04 12.39 -8.94
CA TYR A 73 8.32 11.81 -10.25
C TYR A 73 9.40 12.60 -11.01
N ILE A 74 10.37 11.89 -11.58
CA ILE A 74 11.45 12.49 -12.37
C ILE A 74 11.52 11.98 -13.82
N ALA A 75 11.27 10.69 -14.05
CA ALA A 75 11.52 10.05 -15.34
C ALA A 75 10.76 8.71 -15.47
N ASP A 76 10.56 8.26 -16.71
CA ASP A 76 10.09 6.89 -16.97
C ASP A 76 11.28 5.91 -16.98
N LEU A 77 11.05 4.65 -16.61
CA LEU A 77 12.08 3.61 -16.64
C LEU A 77 12.24 3.02 -18.04
N LYS A 78 13.47 2.96 -18.54
CA LYS A 78 13.86 2.22 -19.74
C LYS A 78 14.25 0.80 -19.35
N ARG A 79 13.31 -0.13 -19.45
CA ARG A 79 13.63 -1.57 -19.39
C ARG A 79 14.21 -2.03 -20.72
N ASP A 80 15.38 -2.67 -20.68
CA ASP A 80 15.88 -3.44 -21.81
C ASP A 80 14.95 -4.66 -22.01
N GLY A 81 14.61 -4.99 -23.26
CA GLY A 81 13.41 -5.76 -23.65
C GLY A 81 13.29 -7.20 -23.13
N ASN A 82 14.18 -7.65 -22.24
CA ASN A 82 14.19 -8.95 -21.60
C ASN A 82 13.90 -8.91 -20.08
N ALA A 83 13.78 -7.71 -19.48
CA ALA A 83 13.39 -7.58 -18.07
C ALA A 83 11.87 -7.74 -17.90
N PRO A 84 11.39 -8.43 -16.85
CA PRO A 84 9.96 -8.49 -16.57
C PRO A 84 9.45 -7.06 -16.35
N THR A 85 8.67 -6.56 -17.31
CA THR A 85 7.95 -5.30 -17.17
C THR A 85 6.86 -5.48 -16.13
N TYR A 86 6.61 -4.46 -15.32
CA TYR A 86 5.47 -4.48 -14.42
C TYR A 86 4.23 -4.38 -15.31
N LYS A 87 3.61 -5.53 -15.59
CA LYS A 87 2.28 -5.54 -16.17
C LYS A 87 1.34 -5.16 -15.03
N PRO A 88 0.64 -4.00 -15.08
CA PRO A 88 -0.44 -3.75 -14.16
C PRO A 88 -1.47 -4.86 -14.39
N SER A 89 -1.39 -5.93 -13.59
CA SER A 89 -2.30 -7.07 -13.67
C SER A 89 -3.60 -6.64 -13.04
N LYS A 90 -4.33 -5.82 -13.80
CA LYS A 90 -5.58 -5.19 -13.40
C LYS A 90 -5.36 -4.31 -12.17
N LYS A 91 -6.33 -3.46 -11.87
CA LYS A 91 -6.41 -2.79 -10.56
C LYS A 91 -6.14 -3.85 -9.49
N PRO A 92 -5.54 -3.53 -8.33
CA PRO A 92 -5.71 -4.41 -7.19
C PRO A 92 -7.20 -4.73 -7.15
N THR A 93 -7.53 -5.99 -7.43
CA THR A 93 -8.73 -6.55 -6.83
C THR A 93 -8.47 -6.23 -5.38
N PRO A 94 -9.34 -5.45 -4.72
CA PRO A 94 -9.18 -5.27 -3.30
C PRO A 94 -8.91 -6.68 -2.77
N LEU A 95 -7.72 -6.93 -2.19
CA LEU A 95 -7.61 -7.92 -1.12
C LEU A 95 -8.91 -7.75 -0.37
N PRO A 96 -9.75 -8.78 -0.26
CA PRO A 96 -11.10 -8.59 0.24
C PRO A 96 -10.95 -7.71 1.47
N LYS A 97 -11.44 -6.46 1.36
CA LYS A 97 -11.97 -5.78 2.54
C LYS A 97 -12.70 -6.90 3.24
N PRO A 98 -12.50 -7.16 4.54
CA PRO A 98 -13.48 -7.96 5.26
C PRO A 98 -14.82 -7.37 4.82
N SER A 99 -15.51 -8.13 3.97
CA SER A 99 -16.60 -7.57 3.19
C SER A 99 -17.56 -7.16 4.27
N SER A 100 -17.87 -5.88 4.33
CA SER A 100 -19.16 -5.47 4.85
C SER A 100 -20.17 -6.05 3.87
N GLU A 101 -20.38 -7.35 3.96
CA GLU A 101 -21.59 -7.98 3.51
C GLU A 101 -22.70 -7.35 4.34
N PRO A 102 -23.73 -6.74 3.75
CA PRO A 102 -25.03 -6.78 4.37
C PRO A 102 -25.60 -8.19 4.11
N GLN A 103 -24.95 -9.23 4.65
CA GLN A 103 -25.55 -10.55 4.76
C GLN A 103 -26.12 -10.66 6.17
N GLY A 104 -27.45 -10.75 6.22
CA GLY A 104 -28.23 -10.68 7.43
C GLY A 104 -27.76 -11.65 8.51
N SER A 105 -27.01 -11.13 9.47
CA SER A 105 -26.94 -11.69 10.81
C SER A 105 -27.92 -10.93 11.69
N ALA A 106 -29.22 -11.10 11.42
CA ALA A 106 -30.30 -10.76 12.34
C ALA A 106 -30.32 -11.66 13.60
N LEU A 107 -29.23 -12.37 13.92
CA LEU A 107 -29.19 -13.43 14.92
C LEU A 107 -28.16 -13.24 16.05
N ARG A 108 -27.39 -12.14 16.08
CA ARG A 108 -26.45 -11.88 17.20
C ARG A 108 -26.96 -10.92 18.28
N ILE A 109 -28.16 -10.34 18.11
CA ILE A 109 -28.79 -9.49 19.13
C ILE A 109 -29.85 -10.25 19.96
N ILE A 110 -30.24 -11.46 19.55
CA ILE A 110 -31.33 -12.21 20.22
C ILE A 110 -30.88 -12.93 21.50
N ILE A 111 -29.59 -13.24 21.63
CA ILE A 111 -29.08 -14.07 22.73
C ILE A 111 -29.12 -13.34 24.10
N PRO A 112 -28.78 -12.04 24.25
CA PRO A 112 -28.93 -11.37 25.54
C PRO A 112 -30.39 -11.02 25.90
N VAL A 113 -31.29 -10.89 24.91
CA VAL A 113 -32.70 -10.49 25.16
C VAL A 113 -33.54 -11.65 25.71
N VAL A 114 -33.31 -12.88 25.24
CA VAL A 114 -34.05 -14.07 25.74
C VAL A 114 -33.63 -14.43 27.17
N ILE A 115 -32.35 -14.25 27.54
CA ILE A 115 -31.85 -14.52 28.90
C ILE A 115 -32.43 -13.51 29.91
N VAL A 116 -32.48 -12.21 29.56
CA VAL A 116 -33.08 -11.18 30.43
C VAL A 116 -34.60 -11.38 30.58
N GLY A 117 -35.30 -11.77 29.50
CA GLY A 117 -36.73 -12.07 29.56
C GLY A 117 -37.07 -13.28 30.43
N ALA A 118 -36.30 -14.38 30.32
CA ALA A 118 -36.49 -15.57 31.15
C ALA A 118 -36.17 -15.31 32.64
N TRP A 119 -35.15 -14.50 32.94
CA TRP A 119 -34.81 -14.10 34.31
C TRP A 119 -35.88 -13.20 34.95
N LEU A 120 -36.42 -12.23 34.19
CA LEU A 120 -37.50 -11.36 34.66
C LEU A 120 -38.80 -12.14 34.91
N ALA A 121 -39.16 -13.10 34.06
CA ALA A 121 -40.32 -13.94 34.26
C ALA A 121 -40.18 -14.83 35.52
N TYR A 122 -39.01 -15.44 35.73
CA TYR A 122 -38.73 -16.23 36.94
C TYR A 122 -38.75 -15.35 38.21
N ARG A 123 -38.29 -14.09 38.13
CA ARG A 123 -38.27 -13.15 39.27
C ARG A 123 -39.66 -12.69 39.73
N PHE A 124 -40.65 -12.69 38.84
CA PHE A 124 -42.01 -12.19 39.11
C PHE A 124 -43.06 -13.29 39.29
N PHE A 125 -42.81 -14.52 38.82
CA PHE A 125 -43.75 -15.64 38.92
C PHE A 125 -43.26 -16.82 39.79
N ALA A 126 -42.08 -16.70 40.43
CA ALA A 126 -41.60 -17.61 41.49
C ALA A 126 -41.45 -16.89 42.83
#